data_AF-A0A7K6RYL8-F1
#
_entry.id   AF-A0A7K6RYL8-F1
#
_cell.length_a   1.000
_cell.length_b   1.000
_cell.length_c   1.000
_cell.angle_alpha   90.00
_cell.angle_beta   90.00
_cell.angle_gamma   90.00
#
_symmetry.space_group_name_H-M   'P 1'
#
loop_
_entity.id
_entity.type
_entity.pdbx_description
1 polymer ?
#
loop_
_entity_poly.entity_id
_entity_poly.type
_entity_poly.pdbx_seq_one_letter_code
_entity_poly.pdbx_strand_id
1 'polypeptide(L)'
;FSGVLSADVLRALLELQERLAAVTAWAPAAGREVTLRDVCYAPLNAQDPELGDCCVNSVTQYFQNNGTRLAMTATQTDGEETGTVDWRDHLIYCV
;
A
#
# COMPACT_ATOMS: atom_id res chain seq x y z
N PHE A 1 -1.78 -5.09 19.86
CA PHE A 1 -2.50 -4.61 18.66
C PHE A 1 -3.90 -5.21 18.62
N SER A 2 -4.88 -4.46 18.12
CA SER A 2 -6.24 -4.98 17.83
C SER A 2 -6.19 -6.04 16.73
N GLY A 3 -7.15 -6.98 16.71
CA GLY A 3 -7.22 -8.05 15.69
C GLY A 3 -7.38 -7.54 14.26
N VAL A 4 -7.92 -6.33 14.08
CA VAL A 4 -7.99 -5.65 12.78
C VAL A 4 -6.61 -5.32 12.19
N LEU A 5 -5.59 -5.20 13.05
CA LEU A 5 -4.18 -5.04 12.67
C LEU A 5 -3.43 -6.37 12.82
N SER A 6 -4.03 -7.49 12.43
CA SER A 6 -3.29 -8.74 12.28
C SER A 6 -2.58 -8.77 10.92
N ALA A 7 -1.44 -9.46 10.84
CA ALA A 7 -0.66 -9.55 9.60
C ALA A 7 -1.50 -10.16 8.45
N ASP A 8 -2.37 -11.13 8.75
CA ASP A 8 -3.24 -11.75 7.75
C ASP A 8 -4.29 -10.78 7.20
N VAL A 9 -4.88 -9.95 8.07
CA VAL A 9 -5.83 -8.90 7.64
C VAL A 9 -5.12 -7.85 6.79
N LEU A 10 -3.92 -7.42 7.17
CA LEU A 10 -3.13 -6.44 6.40
C LEU A 10 -2.74 -6.99 5.02
N ARG A 11 -2.39 -8.28 4.94
CA ARG A 11 -2.11 -8.95 3.66
C ARG A 11 -3.35 -9.05 2.78
N ALA A 12 -4.48 -9.48 3.34
CA ALA A 12 -5.75 -9.56 2.61
C ALA A 12 -6.22 -8.17 2.13
N LEU A 13 -6.01 -7.13 2.93
CA LEU A 13 -6.29 -5.74 2.56
C LEU A 13 -5.39 -5.28 1.40
N LEU A 14 -4.09 -5.58 1.45
CA LEU A 14 -3.17 -5.25 0.37
C LEU A 14 -3.57 -5.93 -0.94
N GLU A 15 -3.86 -7.24 -0.90
CA GLU A 15 -4.31 -7.99 -2.08
C GLU A 15 -5.60 -7.42 -2.66
N LEU A 16 -6.56 -7.05 -1.81
CA LEU A 16 -7.80 -6.41 -2.26
C LEU A 16 -7.51 -5.06 -2.92
N GLN A 17 -6.65 -4.24 -2.33
CA GLN A 17 -6.28 -2.94 -2.88
C GLN A 17 -5.60 -3.08 -4.24
N GLU A 18 -4.67 -4.03 -4.40
CA GLU A 18 -4.02 -4.32 -5.69
C GLU A 18 -5.03 -4.74 -6.76
N ARG A 19 -6.01 -5.58 -6.40
CA ARG A 19 -7.09 -5.98 -7.33
C ARG A 19 -7.97 -4.79 -7.74
N LEU A 20 -8.32 -3.92 -6.80
CA LEU A 20 -9.12 -2.72 -7.07
C LEU A 20 -8.34 -1.73 -7.95
N ALA A 21 -7.04 -1.55 -7.71
CA ALA A 21 -6.17 -0.68 -8.50
C ALA A 21 -5.98 -1.17 -9.93
N ALA A 22 -6.06 -2.50 -10.15
CA ALA A 22 -5.94 -3.14 -11.47
C ALA A 22 -7.25 -3.21 -12.26
N VAL A 23 -8.38 -2.73 -11.72
CA VAL A 23 -9.66 -2.74 -12.43
C VAL A 23 -9.56 -1.90 -13.72
N THR A 24 -10.09 -2.47 -14.80
CA THR A 24 -10.33 -1.77 -16.06
C THR A 24 -11.82 -1.71 -16.36
N ALA A 25 -12.23 -0.72 -17.15
CA ALA A 25 -13.60 -0.62 -17.63
C ALA A 25 -13.63 -0.12 -19.08
N TRP A 26 -14.44 -0.75 -19.92
CA TRP A 26 -14.71 -0.24 -21.27
C TRP A 26 -15.45 1.09 -21.20
N ALA A 27 -14.89 2.15 -21.78
CA ALA A 27 -15.53 3.47 -21.87
C ALA A 27 -15.96 3.75 -23.32
N PRO A 28 -17.25 3.57 -23.68
CA PRO A 28 -17.72 3.75 -25.06
C PRO A 28 -17.42 5.13 -25.64
N ALA A 29 -17.51 6.18 -24.83
CA ALA A 29 -17.22 7.56 -25.25
C ALA A 29 -15.74 7.80 -25.60
N ALA A 30 -14.82 7.07 -24.96
CA ALA A 30 -13.39 7.14 -25.25
C ALA A 30 -12.94 6.09 -26.28
N GLY A 31 -13.79 5.11 -26.59
CA GLY A 31 -13.48 4.01 -27.51
C GLY A 31 -12.34 3.10 -27.03
N ARG A 32 -12.08 3.03 -25.71
CA ARG A 32 -10.99 2.24 -25.11
C ARG A 32 -11.33 1.75 -23.72
N GLU A 33 -10.55 0.78 -23.22
CA GLU A 33 -10.47 0.47 -21.79
C GLU A 33 -9.86 1.65 -21.03
N VAL A 34 -10.48 2.02 -19.91
CA VAL A 34 -9.94 2.97 -18.92
C VAL A 34 -9.49 2.23 -17.68
N THR A 35 -8.46 2.75 -17.05
CA THR A 35 -7.80 2.24 -15.85
C THR A 35 -7.88 3.27 -14.74
N LEU A 36 -7.48 2.92 -13.51
CA LEU A 36 -7.49 3.88 -12.40
C LEU A 36 -6.66 5.14 -12.69
N ARG A 37 -5.48 5.02 -13.31
CA ARG A 37 -4.63 6.18 -13.65
C ARG A 37 -5.27 7.17 -14.64
N ASP A 38 -6.25 6.73 -15.42
CA ASP A 38 -6.93 7.60 -16.39
C ASP A 38 -7.88 8.60 -15.72
N VAL A 39 -8.27 8.35 -14.47
CA VAL A 39 -9.34 9.10 -13.78
C VAL A 39 -8.98 9.52 -12.35
N CYS A 40 -7.89 8.99 -11.80
CA CYS A 40 -7.52 9.24 -10.42
C CYS A 40 -7.02 10.68 -10.21
N TYR A 41 -7.17 11.18 -8.99
CA TYR A 41 -6.49 12.38 -8.55
C TYR A 41 -5.02 12.04 -8.21
N ALA A 42 -4.08 12.71 -8.86
CA ALA A 42 -2.63 12.58 -8.64
C ALA A 42 -2.03 13.95 -8.27
N PRO A 43 -1.69 14.19 -7.00
CA PRO A 43 -1.29 15.54 -6.54
C PRO A 43 0.10 15.97 -7.00
N LEU A 44 1.01 15.02 -7.27
CA LEU A 44 2.41 15.31 -7.60
C LEU A 44 2.69 15.28 -9.10
N ASN A 45 2.08 14.33 -9.82
CA ASN A 45 2.26 14.13 -11.26
C ASN A 45 0.92 14.15 -11.98
N ALA A 46 0.30 15.34 -12.05
CA ALA A 46 -1.09 15.47 -12.50
C ALA A 46 -1.30 15.30 -14.02
N GLN A 47 -0.25 15.44 -14.84
CA GLN A 47 -0.39 15.45 -16.31
C GLN A 47 -0.24 14.08 -16.95
N ASP A 48 0.60 13.22 -16.38
CA ASP A 48 0.83 11.86 -16.87
C ASP A 48 1.10 10.91 -15.69
N PRO A 49 0.08 10.64 -14.85
CA PRO A 49 0.26 9.86 -13.64
C PRO A 49 0.54 8.39 -13.97
N GLU A 50 1.51 7.83 -13.27
CA GLU A 50 1.62 6.38 -13.11
C GLU A 50 0.60 5.89 -12.07
N LEU A 51 0.37 4.57 -12.00
CA LEU A 51 -0.55 4.01 -11.00
C LEU A 51 -0.11 4.34 -9.56
N GLY A 52 1.20 4.44 -9.32
CA GLY A 52 1.76 4.83 -8.02
C GLY A 52 1.52 6.29 -7.62
N ASP A 53 1.18 7.15 -8.59
CA ASP A 53 0.89 8.57 -8.36
C ASP A 53 -0.57 8.81 -7.92
N CYS A 54 -1.45 7.83 -8.11
CA CYS A 54 -2.85 7.91 -7.71
C CYS A 54 -2.98 8.00 -6.18
N CYS A 55 -3.76 8.98 -5.71
CA CYS A 55 -4.02 9.18 -4.29
C CYS A 55 -4.92 8.07 -3.73
N VAL A 56 -4.28 7.05 -3.13
CA VAL A 56 -4.94 5.96 -2.39
C VAL A 56 -4.42 5.96 -0.95
N ASN A 57 -5.30 6.23 0.01
CA ASN A 57 -4.98 6.31 1.43
C ASN A 57 -5.39 5.02 2.15
N SER A 58 -4.42 4.33 2.74
CA SER A 58 -4.60 3.07 3.45
C SER A 58 -3.43 2.84 4.41
N VAL A 59 -3.59 2.02 5.44
CA VAL A 59 -2.51 1.60 6.33
C VAL A 59 -1.38 0.89 5.57
N THR A 60 -1.68 0.25 4.43
CA THR A 60 -0.68 -0.43 3.58
C THR A 60 0.29 0.56 2.91
N GLN A 61 -0.04 1.85 2.86
CA GLN A 61 0.85 2.88 2.31
C GLN A 61 2.11 3.11 3.14
N TYR A 62 2.08 2.85 4.46
CA TYR A 62 3.29 2.91 5.28
C TYR A 62 4.36 1.92 4.81
N PHE A 63 3.93 0.87 4.10
CA PHE A 63 4.78 -0.14 3.47
C PHE A 63 4.83 0.02 1.94
N GLN A 64 4.40 1.19 1.43
CA GLN A 64 4.33 1.55 0.01
C GLN A 64 3.59 0.50 -0.82
N ASN A 65 2.53 -0.07 -0.25
CA ASN A 65 1.73 -1.14 -0.84
C ASN A 65 2.59 -2.32 -1.33
N ASN A 66 3.63 -2.68 -0.59
CA ASN A 66 4.56 -3.74 -0.98
C ASN A 66 4.53 -4.87 0.06
N GLY A 67 4.06 -6.04 -0.35
CA GLY A 67 3.94 -7.22 0.53
C GLY A 67 5.27 -7.69 1.11
N THR A 68 6.37 -7.54 0.36
CA THR A 68 7.72 -7.88 0.85
C THR A 68 8.17 -6.93 1.95
N ARG A 69 7.84 -5.63 1.86
CA ARG A 69 8.14 -4.66 2.93
C ARG A 69 7.31 -4.94 4.19
N LEU A 70 6.04 -5.28 4.03
CA LEU A 70 5.16 -5.66 5.15
C LEU A 70 5.64 -6.94 5.86
N ALA A 71 6.20 -7.89 5.12
CA ALA A 71 6.70 -9.16 5.67
C ALA A 71 8.14 -9.07 6.22
N MET A 72 8.80 -7.92 6.13
CA MET A 72 10.19 -7.77 6.50
C MET A 72 10.36 -7.81 8.02
N THR A 73 11.45 -8.45 8.45
CA THR A 73 11.93 -8.45 9.85
C THR A 73 13.41 -8.08 9.87
N ALA A 74 13.86 -7.40 10.90
CA ALA A 74 15.27 -7.11 11.12
C ALA A 74 15.69 -7.42 12.56
N THR A 75 16.96 -7.73 12.78
CA THR A 75 17.53 -7.80 14.13
C THR A 75 18.05 -6.43 14.52
N GLN A 76 17.66 -5.94 15.68
CA GLN A 76 18.11 -4.67 16.22
C GLN A 76 18.63 -4.86 17.65
N THR A 77 19.70 -4.14 17.97
CA THR A 77 20.20 -3.99 19.35
C THR A 77 19.96 -2.55 19.79
N ASP A 78 19.28 -2.37 20.91
CA ASP A 78 19.09 -1.08 21.58
C ASP A 78 19.58 -1.17 23.02
N GLY A 79 20.67 -0.46 23.33
CA GLY A 79 21.40 -0.63 24.59
C GLY A 79 21.95 -2.06 24.76
N GLU A 80 21.51 -2.74 25.81
CA GLU A 80 21.89 -4.13 26.13
C GLU A 80 20.90 -5.17 25.59
N GLU A 81 19.77 -4.75 25.01
CA GLU A 81 18.73 -5.66 24.51
C GLU A 81 18.88 -5.86 23.00
N THR A 82 18.90 -7.13 22.56
CA THR A 82 18.83 -7.51 21.14
C THR A 82 17.51 -8.22 20.88
N GLY A 83 16.77 -7.75 19.87
CA GLY A 83 15.47 -8.30 19.49
C GLY A 83 15.24 -8.30 17.99
N THR A 84 14.07 -8.80 17.60
CA THR A 84 13.56 -8.71 16.23
C THR A 84 12.55 -7.59 16.14
N VAL A 85 12.74 -6.70 15.17
CA VAL A 85 11.77 -5.68 14.78
C VAL A 85 11.04 -6.09 13.52
N ASP A 86 9.75 -5.76 13.45
CA ASP A 86 8.88 -6.12 12.34
C ASP A 86 7.96 -4.96 11.93
N TRP A 87 6.92 -5.27 11.14
CA TRP A 87 5.95 -4.28 10.67
C TRP A 87 5.22 -3.53 11.79
N ARG A 88 5.13 -4.08 12.99
CA ARG A 88 4.47 -3.44 14.15
C ARG A 88 5.26 -2.21 14.60
N ASP A 89 6.58 -2.36 14.68
CA ASP A 89 7.48 -1.29 15.08
C ASP A 89 7.47 -0.17 14.03
N HIS A 90 7.57 -0.54 12.75
CA HIS A 90 7.45 0.41 11.64
C HIS A 90 6.10 1.13 11.63
N LEU A 91 5.01 0.40 11.85
CA LEU A 91 3.69 1.01 11.92
C LEU A 91 3.62 2.03 13.05
N ILE A 92 3.99 1.67 14.29
CA ILE A 92 3.99 2.58 15.44
C ILE A 92 4.83 3.83 15.17
N TYR A 93 5.97 3.68 14.48
CA TYR A 93 6.83 4.81 14.14
C TYR A 93 6.21 5.78 13.13
N CYS A 94 5.35 5.30 12.22
CA CYS A 94 4.78 6.10 11.14
C CYS A 94 3.41 6.75 11.46
N VAL A 95 2.71 6.31 12.51
CA VAL A 95 1.37 6.88 12.87
C VAL A 95 1.51 8.08 13.80
#